data_AF-A0A133V1H2-F1
#
_entry.id   AF-A0A133V1H2-F1
#
_cell.length_a   1.000
_cell.length_b   1.000
_cell.length_c   1.000
_cell.angle_alpha   90.00
_cell.angle_beta   90.00
_cell.angle_gamma   90.00
#
_symmetry.space_group_name_H-M   'P 1'
#
loop_
_entity.id
_entity.type
_entity.pdbx_description
1 polymer ?
#
loop_
_entity_poly.entity_id
_entity_poly.type
_entity_poly.pdbx_seq_one_letter_code
_entity_poly.pdbx_strand_id
1 'polypeptide(L)'
;GDFELTVEPGRFLTADSTVLVVRVVNEKEMYGRKVLIVDGSEDMVSVDRHEMRIEIEEITHSNEPVAASIAGNLCHSLDWIVKEPIELSGVEPGDLLVFEKEGAYVMNHNMPYNLRRVPKVLTVGEGEVKEEEHPFSTIGKIRVAYE
;
A
#
# COMPACT_ATOMS: atom_id res chain seq x y z
N GLY A 1 -35.96 14.15 -28.62
CA GLY A 1 -36.13 14.75 -27.29
C GLY A 1 -34.75 15.00 -26.75
N ASP A 2 -34.56 16.09 -26.03
CA ASP A 2 -33.32 16.32 -25.30
C ASP A 2 -33.28 15.40 -24.08
N PHE A 3 -32.14 14.78 -23.87
CA PHE A 3 -31.86 13.92 -22.73
C PHE A 3 -30.65 14.45 -21.98
N GLU A 4 -30.68 14.32 -20.66
CA GLU A 4 -29.56 14.61 -19.79
C GLU A 4 -28.88 13.30 -19.38
N LEU A 5 -27.56 13.25 -19.48
CA LEU A 5 -26.74 12.13 -19.05
C LEU A 5 -25.95 12.53 -17.80
N THR A 6 -26.08 11.73 -16.75
CA THR A 6 -25.27 11.85 -15.52
C THR A 6 -24.33 10.66 -15.40
N VAL A 7 -23.10 10.92 -14.95
CA VAL A 7 -22.09 9.88 -14.67
C VAL A 7 -21.48 10.11 -13.29
N GLU A 8 -21.12 9.03 -12.60
CA GLU A 8 -20.56 9.06 -11.23
C GLU A 8 -19.15 8.45 -11.21
N PRO A 9 -18.14 9.11 -11.81
CA PRO A 9 -16.79 8.57 -11.86
C PRO A 9 -16.14 8.65 -10.48
N GLY A 10 -15.96 7.51 -9.81
CA GLY A 10 -15.16 7.41 -8.59
C GLY A 10 -13.70 7.13 -8.91
N ARG A 11 -13.36 5.84 -9.05
CA ARG A 11 -12.00 5.35 -9.30
C ARG A 11 -11.28 6.02 -10.46
N PHE A 12 -11.99 6.37 -11.54
CA PHE A 12 -11.39 7.08 -12.68
C PHE A 12 -10.78 8.43 -12.29
N LEU A 13 -11.34 9.12 -11.29
CA LEU A 13 -10.81 10.40 -10.81
C LEU A 13 -9.71 10.22 -9.76
N THR A 14 -9.82 9.21 -8.89
CA THR A 14 -8.99 9.14 -7.68
C THR A 14 -7.92 8.05 -7.67
N ALA A 15 -7.94 7.07 -8.57
CA ALA A 15 -6.95 5.98 -8.52
C ALA A 15 -5.51 6.51 -8.62
N ASP A 16 -5.24 7.28 -9.66
CA ASP A 16 -3.89 7.75 -10.00
C ASP A 16 -3.45 8.96 -9.17
N SER A 17 -4.30 9.50 -8.28
CA SER A 17 -3.95 10.67 -7.46
C SER A 17 -3.09 10.35 -6.24
N THR A 18 -2.94 9.07 -5.90
CA THR A 18 -2.31 8.64 -4.66
C THR A 18 -1.47 7.39 -4.88
N VAL A 19 -0.32 7.35 -4.21
CA VAL A 19 0.56 6.19 -4.12
C VAL A 19 0.67 5.72 -2.67
N LEU A 20 0.93 4.43 -2.46
CA LEU A 20 1.31 3.90 -1.16
C LEU A 20 2.82 3.75 -1.10
N VAL A 21 3.46 4.40 -0.12
CA VAL A 21 4.89 4.24 0.14
C VAL A 21 5.08 3.35 1.36
N VAL A 22 5.84 2.27 1.20
CA VAL A 22 6.21 1.34 2.28
C VAL A 22 7.72 1.17 2.33
N ARG A 23 8.24 0.82 3.50
CA ARG A 23 9.65 0.50 3.70
C ARG A 23 9.85 -1.00 3.73
N VAL A 24 10.90 -1.49 3.07
CA VAL A 24 11.40 -2.85 3.28
C VAL A 24 12.04 -2.92 4.66
N VAL A 25 11.46 -3.71 5.56
CA VAL A 25 11.94 -3.85 6.95
C VAL A 25 12.82 -5.07 7.15
N ASN A 26 12.69 -6.07 6.28
CA ASN A 26 13.46 -7.29 6.37
C ASN A 26 13.47 -8.03 5.03
N GLU A 27 14.40 -8.97 4.88
CA GLU A 27 14.44 -9.91 3.77
C GLU A 27 14.63 -11.33 4.30
N LYS A 28 14.10 -12.31 3.59
CA LYS A 28 14.33 -13.73 3.88
C LYS A 28 14.34 -14.55 2.61
N GLU A 29 14.98 -15.70 2.68
CA GLU A 29 14.87 -16.73 1.66
C GLU A 29 13.81 -17.75 2.07
N MET A 30 12.87 -18.04 1.17
CA MET A 30 11.78 -19.00 1.42
C MET A 30 11.49 -19.78 0.14
N TYR A 31 11.51 -21.11 0.20
CA TYR A 31 11.27 -21.98 -0.97
C TYR A 31 12.16 -21.66 -2.20
N GLY A 32 13.41 -21.24 -1.97
CA GLY A 32 14.36 -20.91 -3.04
C GLY A 32 14.09 -19.57 -3.75
N ARG A 33 13.28 -18.68 -3.14
CA ARG A 33 13.08 -17.30 -3.62
C ARG A 33 13.33 -16.28 -2.51
N LYS A 34 13.81 -15.10 -2.91
CA LYS A 34 13.93 -13.93 -2.04
C LYS A 34 12.54 -13.38 -1.74
N VAL A 35 12.27 -13.06 -0.48
CA VAL A 35 11.03 -12.44 -0.02
C VAL A 35 11.39 -11.17 0.75
N LEU A 36 10.94 -10.03 0.24
CA LEU A 36 11.01 -8.74 0.91
C LEU A 36 9.81 -8.61 1.85
N ILE A 37 10.06 -8.25 3.10
CA ILE A 37 9.03 -7.96 4.10
C ILE A 37 8.94 -6.45 4.23
N VAL A 38 7.75 -5.90 4.01
CA VAL A 38 7.51 -4.45 4.10
C VAL A 38 6.75 -4.07 5.38
N ASP A 39 6.77 -2.80 5.77
CA ASP A 39 5.93 -2.27 6.85
C ASP A 39 4.47 -2.00 6.46
N GLY A 40 4.05 -2.51 5.29
CA GLY A 40 2.66 -2.59 4.82
C GLY A 40 2.08 -4.02 4.89
N SER A 41 0.96 -4.24 4.19
CA SER A 41 0.26 -5.54 4.09
C SER A 41 -0.62 -5.58 2.84
N GLU A 42 -1.09 -6.77 2.47
CA GLU A 42 -2.02 -6.97 1.33
C GLU A 42 -3.25 -6.06 1.38
N ASP A 43 -3.80 -5.81 2.57
CA ASP A 43 -5.03 -5.03 2.73
C ASP A 43 -4.83 -3.55 2.42
N MET A 44 -3.57 -3.10 2.37
CA MET A 44 -3.17 -1.74 2.04
C MET A 44 -2.94 -1.51 0.55
N VAL A 45 -3.05 -2.52 -0.30
CA VAL A 45 -2.85 -2.39 -1.74
C VAL A 45 -4.08 -2.83 -2.52
N SER A 46 -4.29 -2.24 -3.69
CA SER A 46 -5.44 -2.53 -4.56
C SER A 46 -5.35 -3.87 -5.30
N VAL A 47 -4.15 -4.47 -5.29
CA VAL A 47 -3.64 -5.52 -6.17
C VAL A 47 -4.52 -6.78 -6.22
N ASP A 48 -4.67 -7.48 -5.08
CA ASP A 48 -5.26 -8.83 -5.09
C ASP A 48 -6.79 -8.78 -5.20
N ARG A 49 -7.39 -7.63 -4.90
CA ARG A 49 -8.85 -7.46 -4.81
C ARG A 49 -9.51 -7.14 -6.16
N HIS A 50 -8.74 -6.67 -7.15
CA HIS A 50 -9.30 -6.13 -8.39
C HIS A 50 -8.61 -6.64 -9.68
N GLU A 51 -7.86 -7.74 -9.62
CA GLU A 51 -7.11 -8.30 -10.76
C GLU A 51 -6.24 -7.24 -11.46
N MET A 52 -5.65 -6.36 -10.65
CA MET A 52 -4.89 -5.21 -11.11
C MET A 52 -3.45 -5.61 -11.42
N ARG A 53 -2.90 -5.06 -12.52
CA ARG A 53 -1.46 -5.10 -12.72
C ARG A 53 -0.80 -4.24 -11.64
N ILE A 54 0.19 -4.80 -10.97
CA ILE A 54 0.97 -4.08 -9.97
C ILE A 54 2.02 -3.23 -10.68
N GLU A 55 2.01 -1.94 -10.36
CA GLU A 55 3.04 -1.00 -10.75
C GLU A 55 3.76 -0.58 -9.47
N ILE A 56 5.05 -0.91 -9.39
CA ILE A 56 5.91 -0.66 -8.23
C ILE A 56 7.12 0.13 -8.73
N GLU A 57 7.39 1.27 -8.10
CA GLU A 57 8.67 1.97 -8.23
C GLU A 57 9.55 1.71 -6.99
N GLU A 58 10.85 1.59 -7.19
CA GLU A 58 11.83 1.39 -6.12
C GLU A 58 12.61 2.66 -5.84
N ILE A 59 12.64 3.08 -4.57
CA ILE A 59 13.54 4.13 -4.10
C ILE A 59 14.68 3.43 -3.34
N THR A 60 15.75 3.15 -4.07
CA THR A 60 16.93 2.41 -3.62
C THR A 60 18.22 3.06 -4.14
N HIS A 61 19.36 2.62 -3.60
CA HIS A 61 20.70 2.99 -4.06
C HIS A 61 21.32 1.99 -5.05
N SER A 62 20.72 0.81 -5.23
CA SER A 62 21.22 -0.24 -6.12
C SER A 62 20.41 -0.33 -7.41
N ASN A 63 21.09 -0.62 -8.53
CA ASN A 63 20.44 -0.91 -9.81
C ASN A 63 20.65 -2.38 -10.23
N GLU A 64 21.17 -3.23 -9.34
CA GLU A 64 21.39 -4.64 -9.67
C GLU A 64 20.06 -5.41 -9.66
N PRO A 65 19.64 -6.04 -10.76
CA PRO A 65 18.35 -6.72 -10.79
C PRO A 65 18.25 -7.84 -9.76
N VAL A 66 17.16 -7.86 -8.99
CA VAL A 66 16.85 -8.92 -8.02
C VAL A 66 15.42 -9.41 -8.24
N ALA A 67 15.25 -10.72 -8.35
CA ALA A 67 13.92 -11.32 -8.38
C ALA A 67 13.42 -11.56 -6.95
N ALA A 68 12.31 -10.92 -6.56
CA ALA A 68 11.77 -11.07 -5.22
C ALA A 68 10.23 -11.05 -5.18
N SER A 69 9.68 -11.81 -4.23
CA SER A 69 8.29 -11.67 -3.78
C SER A 69 8.20 -10.61 -2.69
N ILE A 70 7.01 -10.03 -2.50
CA ILE A 70 6.76 -9.00 -1.47
C ILE A 70 5.66 -9.48 -0.54
N ALA A 71 5.94 -9.50 0.75
CA ALA A 71 5.01 -9.87 1.82
C ALA A 71 4.87 -8.73 2.83
N GLY A 72 3.71 -8.65 3.47
CA GLY A 72 3.47 -7.68 4.54
C GLY A 72 4.02 -8.13 5.90
N ASN A 73 3.69 -7.35 6.92
CA ASN A 73 4.14 -7.54 8.30
C ASN A 73 3.09 -8.20 9.23
N LEU A 74 1.98 -8.70 8.70
CA LEU A 74 0.94 -9.34 9.49
C LEU A 74 1.21 -10.83 9.72
N CYS A 75 0.69 -11.33 10.84
CA CYS A 75 0.87 -12.72 11.26
C CYS A 75 -0.19 -13.67 10.64
N HIS A 76 -0.43 -13.58 9.32
CA HIS A 76 -1.25 -14.55 8.60
C HIS A 76 -0.61 -14.99 7.29
N SER A 77 -0.88 -16.22 6.88
CA SER A 77 -0.27 -16.86 5.70
C SER A 77 -0.65 -16.21 4.37
N LEU A 78 -1.73 -15.42 4.36
CA LEU A 78 -2.26 -14.72 3.18
C LEU A 78 -1.72 -13.30 3.01
N ASP A 79 -0.80 -12.84 3.87
CA ASP A 79 -0.23 -11.49 3.78
C ASP A 79 0.86 -11.39 2.70
N TRP A 80 0.45 -11.65 1.46
CA TRP A 80 1.28 -11.52 0.26
C TRP A 80 0.77 -10.33 -0.55
N ILE A 81 1.65 -9.37 -0.82
CA ILE A 81 1.37 -8.26 -1.73
C ILE A 81 1.73 -8.66 -3.16
N VAL A 82 2.89 -9.30 -3.33
CA VAL A 82 3.35 -9.89 -4.59
C VAL A 82 3.84 -11.31 -4.32
N LYS A 83 3.04 -12.30 -4.71
CA LYS A 83 3.34 -13.71 -4.43
C LYS A 83 4.39 -14.29 -5.37
N GLU A 84 4.27 -14.03 -6.66
CA GLU A 84 5.24 -14.50 -7.66
C GLU A 84 6.40 -13.51 -7.79
N PRO A 85 7.67 -13.97 -7.79
CA PRO A 85 8.80 -13.06 -7.84
C PRO A 85 8.75 -12.14 -9.07
N ILE A 86 8.94 -10.86 -8.84
CA ILE A 86 9.12 -9.84 -9.87
C ILE A 86 10.55 -9.33 -9.85
N GLU A 87 11.02 -8.85 -11.00
CA GLU A 87 12.33 -8.20 -11.10
C GLU A 87 12.24 -6.80 -10.49
N LEU A 88 13.14 -6.50 -9.54
CA LEU A 88 13.26 -5.23 -8.87
C LEU A 88 14.70 -4.71 -8.96
N SER A 89 14.87 -3.39 -8.79
CA SER A 89 16.19 -2.76 -8.70
C SER A 89 16.82 -3.00 -7.32
N GLY A 90 17.60 -4.07 -7.15
CA GLY A 90 18.56 -4.26 -6.06
C GLY A 90 18.08 -3.97 -4.63
N VAL A 91 16.78 -4.11 -4.36
CA VAL A 91 16.16 -3.60 -3.14
C VAL A 91 16.64 -4.34 -1.89
N GLU A 92 16.98 -3.57 -0.86
CA GLU A 92 17.47 -4.05 0.43
C GLU A 92 16.64 -3.51 1.60
N PRO A 93 16.71 -4.12 2.81
CA PRO A 93 16.10 -3.57 4.00
C PRO A 93 16.54 -2.12 4.27
N GLY A 94 15.56 -1.23 4.40
CA GLY A 94 15.75 0.22 4.57
C GLY A 94 15.21 1.04 3.39
N ASP A 95 15.21 0.47 2.18
CA ASP A 95 14.70 1.07 0.96
C ASP A 95 13.17 1.19 0.97
N LEU A 96 12.63 1.97 0.03
CA LEU A 96 11.19 2.17 -0.11
C LEU A 96 10.66 1.55 -1.41
N LEU A 97 9.45 1.01 -1.33
CA LEU A 97 8.65 0.60 -2.47
C LEU A 97 7.44 1.52 -2.57
N VAL A 98 7.15 1.98 -3.78
CA VAL A 98 6.03 2.87 -4.09
C VAL A 98 5.05 2.09 -4.95
N PHE A 99 3.87 1.81 -4.40
CA PHE A 99 2.76 1.19 -5.13
C PHE A 99 1.91 2.29 -5.76
N GLU A 100 1.76 2.23 -7.07
CA GLU A 100 0.97 3.20 -7.82
C GLU A 100 -0.53 2.89 -7.80
N LYS A 101 -1.35 3.90 -8.12
CA LYS A 101 -2.80 3.79 -8.33
C LYS A 101 -3.61 3.40 -7.09
N GLU A 102 -3.16 3.84 -5.92
CA GLU A 102 -3.72 3.45 -4.61
C GLU A 102 -4.72 4.48 -4.04
N GLY A 103 -5.18 5.44 -4.84
CA GLY A 103 -6.10 6.49 -4.36
C GLY A 103 -7.58 6.13 -4.36
N ALA A 104 -7.94 4.93 -4.82
CA ALA A 104 -9.31 4.41 -4.77
C ALA A 104 -9.35 3.07 -4.05
N TYR A 105 -10.32 2.89 -3.14
CA TYR A 105 -10.62 1.61 -2.50
C TYR A 105 -9.55 1.03 -1.56
N VAL A 106 -8.52 1.79 -1.19
CA VAL A 106 -7.45 1.36 -0.28
C VAL A 106 -7.68 1.88 1.13
N MET A 107 -7.60 3.20 1.32
CA MET A 107 -7.70 3.86 2.63
C MET A 107 -9.02 3.55 3.36
N ASN A 108 -10.11 3.32 2.63
CA ASN A 108 -11.43 3.00 3.17
C ASN A 108 -11.63 1.51 3.49
N HIS A 109 -10.83 0.60 2.92
CA HIS A 109 -10.89 -0.83 3.24
C HIS A 109 -9.86 -1.26 4.29
N ASN A 110 -8.92 -0.37 4.64
CA ASN A 110 -7.91 -0.53 5.69
C ASN A 110 -8.51 -0.32 7.09
N MET A 111 -9.40 -1.22 7.53
CA MET A 111 -9.62 -1.32 8.98
C MET A 111 -8.28 -1.68 9.64
N PRO A 112 -7.93 -1.13 10.81
CA PRO A 112 -6.67 -1.43 11.50
C PRO A 112 -6.70 -2.86 12.06
N TYR A 113 -6.63 -3.84 11.16
CA TYR A 113 -6.56 -5.25 11.47
C TYR A 113 -5.28 -5.54 12.25
N ASN A 114 -5.35 -6.49 13.19
CA ASN A 114 -4.28 -6.80 14.12
C ASN A 114 -3.76 -5.59 14.94
N LEU A 115 -4.61 -4.59 15.20
CA LEU A 115 -4.23 -3.37 15.94
C LEU A 115 -3.03 -2.63 15.33
N ARG A 116 -2.81 -2.82 14.03
CA ARG A 116 -1.76 -2.14 13.30
C ARG A 116 -2.05 -0.63 13.27
N ARG A 117 -1.00 0.17 13.31
CA ARG A 117 -1.11 1.62 13.10
C ARG A 117 -1.63 1.90 11.70
N VAL A 118 -2.60 2.81 11.61
CA VAL A 118 -3.02 3.34 10.31
C VAL A 118 -1.86 4.11 9.66
N PRO A 119 -1.71 4.04 8.32
CA PRO A 119 -0.67 4.78 7.63
C PRO A 119 -0.95 6.28 7.76
N LYS A 120 0.11 7.09 7.68
CA LYS A 120 -0.06 8.55 7.57
C LYS A 120 -0.62 8.88 6.20
N VAL A 121 -1.51 9.87 6.14
CA VAL A 121 -1.98 10.44 4.87
C VAL A 121 -1.25 11.75 4.66
N LEU A 122 -0.56 11.89 3.53
CA LEU A 122 0.12 13.12 3.16
C LEU A 122 -0.51 13.64 1.87
N THR A 123 -0.79 14.93 1.82
CA THR A 123 -1.13 15.64 0.59
C THR A 123 0.06 16.48 0.16
N VAL A 124 0.38 16.41 -1.13
CA VAL A 124 1.48 17.15 -1.75
C VAL A 124 0.92 18.04 -2.83
N GLY A 125 1.20 19.34 -2.75
CA GLY A 125 0.70 20.33 -3.72
C GLY A 125 1.35 21.68 -3.49
N GLU A 126 1.54 22.46 -4.55
CA GLU A 126 2.08 23.82 -4.48
C GLU A 126 3.45 23.95 -3.77
N GLY A 127 4.23 22.86 -3.75
CA GLY A 127 5.52 22.80 -3.04
C GLY A 127 5.41 22.53 -1.53
N GLU A 128 4.20 22.30 -1.03
CA GLU A 128 3.92 21.99 0.38
C GLU A 128 3.57 20.51 0.56
N VAL A 129 3.91 20.00 1.75
CA VAL A 129 3.52 18.66 2.22
C VAL A 129 2.75 18.82 3.52
N LYS A 130 1.50 18.34 3.53
CA LYS A 130 0.61 18.41 4.69
C LYS A 130 0.21 17.02 5.14
N GLU A 131 0.34 16.76 6.46
CA GLU A 131 -0.20 15.55 7.07
C GLU A 131 -1.71 15.74 7.32
N GLU A 132 -2.51 14.86 6.75
CA GLU A 132 -3.96 14.83 6.92
C GLU A 132 -4.36 13.81 7.98
N GLU A 133 -5.49 14.05 8.65
CA GLU A 133 -6.03 13.09 9.60
C GLU A 133 -6.54 11.85 8.87
N HIS A 134 -5.98 10.68 9.19
CA HIS A 134 -6.42 9.43 8.60
C HIS A 134 -7.90 9.15 8.96
N PRO A 135 -8.76 8.70 8.02
CA PRO A 135 -10.19 8.48 8.29
C PRO A 135 -10.48 7.56 9.49
N PHE A 136 -9.62 6.55 9.70
CA PHE A 136 -9.72 5.61 10.82
C PHE A 136 -8.95 6.01 12.10
N SER A 137 -8.36 7.20 12.15
CA SER A 137 -7.70 7.72 13.36
C SER A 137 -8.66 7.82 14.56
N THR A 138 -9.96 7.98 14.30
CA THR A 138 -11.01 8.03 15.34
C THR A 138 -11.21 6.68 16.04
N ILE A 139 -10.98 5.53 15.38
CA ILE A 139 -11.18 4.20 15.98
C ILE A 139 -10.26 4.02 17.20
N GLY A 140 -9.00 4.48 17.12
CA GLY A 140 -8.06 4.43 18.24
C GLY A 140 -8.42 5.37 19.42
N LYS A 141 -9.34 6.32 19.20
CA LYS A 141 -9.83 7.26 20.23
C LYS A 141 -11.06 6.71 20.96
N ILE A 142 -11.70 5.65 20.45
CA ILE A 142 -12.82 4.98 21.12
C ILE A 142 -12.27 4.18 22.31
N ARG A 143 -12.14 4.85 23.45
CA ARG A 143 -12.00 4.17 24.73
C ARG A 143 -13.38 3.66 25.13
N VAL A 144 -13.57 2.34 25.11
CA VAL A 144 -14.71 1.75 25.82
C VAL A 144 -14.40 1.94 27.31
N ALA A 145 -15.10 2.88 27.94
CA ALA A 145 -15.13 3.03 29.38
C ALA A 145 -15.79 1.77 29.95
N TYR A 146 -14.98 0.76 30.26
CA TYR A 146 -15.38 -0.25 31.22
C TYR A 146 -15.10 0.35 32.60
N GLU A 147 -16.14 0.92 33.20
CA GLU A 147 -16.30 1.03 34.64
C GLU A 147 -17.05 -0.22 35.16
#